data_AF-A0AAP3CGY6-F1
#
_entry.id   AF-A0AAP3CGY6-F1
#
_cell.length_a   1.000
_cell.length_b   1.000
_cell.length_c   1.000
_cell.angle_alpha   90.00
_cell.angle_beta   90.00
_cell.angle_gamma   90.00
#
_symmetry.space_group_name_H-M   'P 1'
#
loop_
_entity.id
_entity.type
_entity.pdbx_description
1 polymer ?
#
loop_
_entity_poly.entity_id
_entity_poly.type
_entity_poly.pdbx_seq_one_letter_code
_entity_poly.pdbx_strand_id
1 'polypeptide(L)'
;MRLAGRKSVSQLTVAQTVMMIAVGSLIIQPVGNRNIWITMLITFLMVLTLLFIESIVMKSDALETFIYGKSLIVVENGKVNERNLKKLRLTVDMLEVRLRQQNIQHFADLQWATIESNGQLGYMLKSEKQYATKEDIQMLKSLIESHHSKPSNESATPANNIFTEVKDRKHKEKPKDHLD
;
A
#
# COMPACT_ATOMS: atom_id res chain seq x y z
N MET A 1 20.38 -14.74 -16.62
CA MET A 1 19.13 -14.92 -15.84
C MET A 1 18.41 -13.59 -15.56
N ARG A 2 17.97 -12.86 -16.60
CA ARG A 2 17.07 -11.69 -16.48
C ARG A 2 15.72 -11.89 -17.19
N LEU A 3 15.50 -13.09 -17.75
CA LEU A 3 14.40 -13.39 -18.67
C LEU A 3 13.15 -13.97 -17.98
N ALA A 4 13.25 -14.40 -16.71
CA ALA A 4 12.15 -15.04 -15.97
C ALA A 4 11.18 -14.05 -15.29
N GLY A 5 11.40 -12.74 -15.43
CA GLY A 5 10.60 -11.71 -14.75
C GLY A 5 10.80 -11.66 -13.23
N ARG A 6 10.12 -10.73 -12.54
CA ARG A 6 10.13 -10.58 -11.08
C ARG A 6 8.83 -11.07 -10.42
N LYS A 7 8.16 -12.06 -11.02
CA LYS A 7 6.89 -12.56 -10.51
C LYS A 7 7.13 -13.56 -9.36
N SER A 8 6.53 -13.31 -8.20
CA SER A 8 6.52 -14.28 -7.09
C SER A 8 5.55 -15.43 -7.38
N VAL A 9 5.66 -16.55 -6.65
CA VAL A 9 4.77 -17.72 -6.81
C VAL A 9 3.28 -17.35 -6.69
N SER A 10 2.94 -16.38 -5.84
CA SER A 10 1.57 -15.87 -5.66
C SER A 10 1.06 -14.99 -6.80
N GLN A 11 1.93 -14.61 -7.73
CA GLN A 11 1.62 -13.77 -8.90
C GLN A 11 1.65 -14.57 -10.21
N LEU A 12 1.82 -15.90 -10.12
CA LEU A 12 1.76 -16.77 -11.29
C LEU A 12 0.32 -16.91 -11.77
N THR A 13 0.15 -16.89 -13.09
CA THR A 13 -1.15 -17.17 -13.69
C THR A 13 -1.48 -18.66 -13.55
N VAL A 14 -2.77 -18.98 -13.57
CA VAL A 14 -3.23 -20.38 -13.55
C VAL A 14 -2.57 -21.19 -14.68
N ALA A 15 -2.42 -20.58 -15.87
CA ALA A 15 -1.74 -21.20 -17.01
C ALA A 15 -0.26 -21.50 -16.73
N GLN A 16 0.47 -20.58 -16.07
CA GLN A 16 1.86 -20.79 -15.66
C GLN A 16 1.98 -21.94 -14.65
N THR A 17 1.06 -22.01 -13.68
CA THR A 17 1.04 -23.11 -12.70
C THR A 17 0.76 -24.46 -13.35
N VAL A 18 -0.25 -24.56 -14.21
CA VAL A 18 -0.58 -25.79 -14.94
C VAL A 18 0.59 -26.21 -15.84
N MET A 19 1.26 -25.25 -16.49
CA MET A 19 2.44 -25.54 -17.30
C MET A 19 3.60 -26.10 -16.46
N MET A 20 3.86 -25.54 -15.28
CA MET A 20 4.92 -26.04 -14.40
C MET A 20 4.69 -27.51 -14.01
N ILE A 21 3.44 -27.87 -13.69
CA ILE A 21 3.03 -29.25 -13.41
C ILE A 21 3.20 -30.13 -14.66
N ALA A 22 2.76 -29.66 -15.82
CA ALA A 22 2.86 -30.39 -17.08
C ALA A 22 4.33 -30.65 -17.46
N VAL A 23 5.19 -29.63 -17.40
CA VAL A 23 6.64 -29.74 -17.65
C VAL A 23 7.28 -30.70 -16.65
N GLY A 24 6.94 -30.62 -15.36
CA GLY A 24 7.43 -31.55 -14.35
C GLY A 24 7.07 -33.00 -14.68
N SER A 25 5.82 -33.25 -15.10
CA SER A 25 5.38 -34.59 -15.52
C SER A 25 6.09 -35.09 -16.79
N LEU A 26 6.34 -34.20 -17.75
CA LEU A 26 7.02 -34.53 -19.02
C LEU A 26 8.51 -34.83 -18.83
N ILE A 27 9.16 -34.19 -17.86
CA ILE A 27 10.57 -34.43 -17.51
C ILE A 27 10.74 -35.81 -16.84
N ILE A 28 9.73 -36.30 -16.11
CA ILE A 28 9.78 -37.60 -15.42
C ILE A 28 9.54 -38.77 -16.39
N GLN A 29 8.78 -38.56 -17.46
CA GLN A 29 8.38 -39.63 -18.39
C GLN A 29 9.48 -40.40 -19.15
N PRO A 30 10.68 -39.86 -19.47
CA PRO A 30 11.64 -40.58 -20.30
C PRO A 30 12.50 -41.52 -19.45
N VAL A 31 11.88 -42.56 -18.89
CA VAL A 31 12.57 -43.71 -18.26
C VAL A 31 12.51 -44.95 -19.17
N GLY A 32 11.69 -44.93 -20.23
CA GLY A 32 11.58 -45.98 -21.24
C GLY A 32 12.01 -45.47 -22.62
N ASN A 33 12.83 -46.24 -23.31
CA ASN A 33 13.64 -45.81 -24.45
C ASN A 33 12.90 -45.21 -25.66
N ARG A 34 13.64 -44.39 -26.42
CA ARG A 34 13.37 -43.73 -27.72
C ARG A 34 12.59 -42.40 -27.66
N ASN A 35 13.31 -41.33 -27.98
CA ASN A 35 12.86 -39.95 -28.28
C ASN A 35 12.91 -38.89 -27.16
N ILE A 36 13.91 -38.95 -26.26
CA ILE A 36 14.24 -37.86 -25.30
C ILE A 36 14.37 -36.48 -25.97
N TRP A 37 14.88 -36.44 -27.20
CA TRP A 37 15.02 -35.22 -28.00
C TRP A 37 13.66 -34.61 -28.37
N ILE A 38 12.66 -35.45 -28.63
CA ILE A 38 11.31 -35.01 -28.98
C ILE A 38 10.60 -34.48 -27.74
N THR A 39 10.72 -35.16 -26.59
CA THR A 39 10.12 -34.67 -25.34
C THR A 39 10.74 -33.33 -24.90
N MET A 40 12.05 -33.16 -25.05
CA MET A 40 12.73 -31.89 -24.81
C MET A 40 12.27 -30.79 -25.78
N LEU A 41 12.14 -31.11 -27.08
CA LEU A 41 11.65 -30.16 -28.09
C LEU A 41 10.20 -29.72 -27.81
N ILE A 42 9.31 -30.65 -27.47
CA ILE A 42 7.92 -30.35 -27.11
C ILE A 42 7.86 -29.48 -25.85
N THR A 43 8.65 -29.80 -24.83
CA THR A 43 8.72 -29.03 -23.58
C THR A 43 9.21 -27.60 -23.85
N PHE A 44 10.26 -27.46 -24.66
CA PHE A 44 10.79 -26.17 -25.06
C PHE A 44 9.75 -25.35 -25.85
N LEU A 45 9.04 -25.97 -26.79
CA LEU A 45 8.02 -25.32 -27.60
C LEU A 45 6.81 -24.89 -26.75
N MET A 46 6.40 -25.68 -25.76
CA MET A 46 5.37 -25.28 -24.80
C MET A 46 5.76 -24.03 -24.02
N VAL A 47 6.97 -24.02 -23.44
CA VAL A 47 7.47 -22.86 -22.68
C VAL A 47 7.57 -21.62 -23.58
N LEU A 48 8.11 -21.79 -24.80
CA LEU A 48 8.24 -20.70 -25.77
C LEU A 48 6.88 -20.13 -26.16
N THR A 49 5.89 -21.00 -26.38
CA THR A 49 4.52 -20.60 -26.73
C THR A 49 3.87 -19.80 -25.60
N LEU A 50 4.09 -20.19 -24.34
CA LEU A 50 3.57 -19.43 -23.19
C LEU A 50 4.20 -18.05 -23.08
N LEU A 51 5.53 -17.95 -23.23
CA LEU A 51 6.25 -16.67 -23.23
C LEU A 51 5.78 -15.77 -24.38
N PHE A 52 5.52 -16.37 -25.55
CA PHE A 52 4.99 -15.65 -26.70
C PHE A 52 3.58 -15.11 -26.44
N ILE A 53 2.68 -15.93 -25.88
CA ILE A 53 1.33 -15.49 -25.47
C ILE A 53 1.44 -14.37 -24.43
N GLU A 54 2.28 -14.52 -23.41
CA GLU A 54 2.48 -13.50 -22.37
C GLU A 54 2.99 -12.18 -22.96
N SER A 55 3.90 -12.24 -23.92
CA SER A 55 4.41 -11.07 -24.64
C SER A 55 3.33 -10.41 -25.50
N ILE A 56 2.44 -11.18 -26.13
CA ILE A 56 1.30 -10.65 -26.88
C ILE A 56 0.31 -9.95 -25.94
N VAL A 57 -0.01 -10.59 -24.81
CA VAL A 57 -0.93 -10.03 -23.82
C VAL A 57 -0.41 -8.71 -23.28
N MET A 58 0.89 -8.64 -22.96
CA MET A 58 1.53 -7.40 -22.46
C MET A 58 1.61 -6.28 -23.51
N LYS A 59 1.43 -6.59 -24.79
CA LYS A 59 1.43 -5.60 -25.87
C LYS A 59 0.05 -5.01 -26.13
N SER A 60 -1.02 -5.58 -25.57
CA SER A 60 -2.40 -5.14 -25.81
C SER A 60 -3.19 -5.04 -24.51
N ASP A 61 -3.50 -3.81 -24.11
CA ASP A 61 -4.29 -3.51 -22.90
C ASP A 61 -5.65 -4.20 -22.89
N ALA A 62 -6.25 -4.45 -24.06
CA ALA A 62 -7.52 -5.15 -24.20
C ALA A 62 -7.38 -6.64 -23.87
N LEU A 63 -6.32 -7.28 -24.36
CA LEU A 63 -5.99 -8.67 -24.02
C LEU A 63 -5.57 -8.77 -22.56
N GLU A 64 -4.79 -7.81 -22.07
CA GLU A 64 -4.39 -7.74 -20.67
C GLU A 64 -5.62 -7.65 -19.75
N THR A 65 -6.51 -6.71 -20.04
CA THR A 65 -7.80 -6.55 -19.35
C THR A 65 -8.64 -7.84 -19.38
N PHE A 66 -8.65 -8.56 -20.50
CA PHE A 66 -9.46 -9.77 -20.65
C PHE A 66 -8.87 -10.97 -19.90
N ILE A 67 -7.55 -11.15 -19.97
CA ILE A 67 -6.83 -12.28 -19.37
C ILE A 67 -6.59 -12.05 -17.88
N TYR A 68 -6.12 -10.86 -17.50
CA TYR A 68 -5.81 -10.51 -16.13
C TYR A 68 -6.98 -9.84 -15.43
N GLY A 69 -8.08 -9.45 -16.09
CA GLY A 69 -9.20 -8.80 -15.41
C GLY A 69 -8.92 -7.35 -14.99
N LYS A 70 -9.99 -6.58 -14.71
CA LYS A 70 -9.87 -5.22 -14.16
C LYS A 70 -10.01 -5.25 -12.64
N SER A 71 -9.21 -4.43 -11.98
CA SER A 71 -9.44 -4.07 -10.57
C SER A 71 -10.81 -3.40 -10.43
N LEU A 72 -11.60 -3.84 -9.46
CA LEU A 72 -12.93 -3.31 -9.20
C LEU A 72 -12.95 -2.57 -7.87
N ILE A 73 -13.38 -1.31 -7.91
CA ILE A 73 -13.57 -0.49 -6.70
C ILE A 73 -14.74 -1.08 -5.90
N VAL A 74 -14.45 -1.48 -4.66
CA VAL A 74 -15.43 -2.05 -3.71
C VAL A 74 -15.79 -1.08 -2.59
N VAL A 75 -14.92 -0.11 -2.29
CA VAL A 75 -15.21 0.99 -1.36
C VAL A 75 -14.74 2.28 -1.99
N GLU A 76 -15.56 3.33 -1.90
CA GLU A 76 -15.21 4.66 -2.40
C GLU A 76 -15.71 5.72 -1.40
N ASN A 77 -14.81 6.57 -0.92
CA ASN A 77 -15.06 7.59 0.09
C ASN A 77 -15.79 7.05 1.34
N GLY A 78 -15.41 5.84 1.75
CA GLY A 78 -15.99 5.11 2.87
C GLY A 78 -17.39 4.52 2.63
N LYS A 79 -17.91 4.56 1.41
CA LYS A 79 -19.17 3.90 1.02
C LYS A 79 -18.87 2.62 0.25
N VAL A 80 -19.54 1.53 0.64
CA VAL A 80 -19.40 0.24 -0.02
C VAL A 80 -20.16 0.23 -1.35
N ASN A 81 -19.51 -0.25 -2.42
CA ASN A 81 -20.11 -0.42 -3.73
C ASN A 81 -20.67 -1.84 -3.89
N GLU A 82 -21.91 -2.04 -3.44
CA GLU A 82 -22.61 -3.33 -3.51
C GLU A 82 -22.74 -3.88 -4.93
N ARG A 83 -22.85 -3.01 -5.94
CA ARG A 83 -22.96 -3.44 -7.35
C ARG A 83 -21.69 -4.16 -7.79
N ASN A 84 -20.53 -3.63 -7.42
CA ASN A 84 -19.25 -4.23 -7.74
C ASN A 84 -18.97 -5.48 -6.89
N LEU A 85 -19.38 -5.48 -5.61
CA LEU A 85 -19.35 -6.69 -4.78
C LEU A 85 -20.16 -7.84 -5.37
N LYS A 86 -21.36 -7.57 -5.89
CA LYS A 86 -22.21 -8.57 -6.55
C LYS A 86 -21.55 -9.14 -7.81
N LYS A 87 -20.88 -8.31 -8.62
CA LYS A 87 -20.10 -8.76 -9.79
C LYS A 87 -18.95 -9.68 -9.40
N LEU A 88 -18.30 -9.39 -8.27
CA LEU A 88 -17.20 -10.17 -7.71
C LEU A 88 -17.65 -11.41 -6.93
N ARG A 89 -18.97 -11.63 -6.76
CA ARG A 89 -19.53 -12.66 -5.88
C ARG A 89 -18.93 -12.60 -4.47
N LEU A 90 -18.67 -11.39 -3.98
CA LEU A 90 -18.07 -11.13 -2.69
C LEU A 90 -19.12 -10.52 -1.75
N THR A 91 -19.27 -11.08 -0.54
CA THR A 91 -20.16 -10.51 0.48
C THR A 91 -19.49 -9.35 1.22
N VAL A 92 -20.30 -8.50 1.86
CA VAL A 92 -19.79 -7.40 2.70
C VAL A 92 -18.96 -7.96 3.85
N ASP A 93 -19.42 -9.03 4.51
CA ASP A 93 -18.68 -9.68 5.61
C ASP A 93 -17.29 -10.14 5.18
N MET A 94 -17.16 -10.70 3.97
CA MET A 94 -15.88 -11.17 3.48
C MET A 94 -14.94 -10.01 3.11
N LEU A 95 -15.49 -8.88 2.67
CA LEU A 95 -14.73 -7.65 2.52
C LEU A 95 -14.25 -7.11 3.88
N GLU A 96 -15.10 -7.12 4.90
CA GLU A 96 -14.72 -6.70 6.27
C GLU A 96 -13.62 -7.58 6.85
N VAL A 97 -13.68 -8.89 6.65
CA VAL A 97 -12.62 -9.81 7.07
C VAL A 97 -11.29 -9.45 6.42
N ARG A 98 -11.30 -9.15 5.11
CA ARG A 98 -10.07 -8.74 4.38
C ARG A 98 -9.53 -7.39 4.87
N LEU A 99 -10.40 -6.43 5.16
CA LEU A 99 -10.00 -5.14 5.73
C LEU A 99 -9.39 -5.30 7.13
N ARG A 100 -9.97 -6.18 7.95
CA ARG A 100 -9.47 -6.49 9.28
C ARG A 100 -8.08 -7.14 9.24
N GLN A 101 -7.81 -7.98 8.24
CA GLN A 101 -6.46 -8.54 7.99
C GLN A 101 -5.43 -7.43 7.68
N GLN A 102 -5.88 -6.26 7.22
CA GLN A 102 -5.04 -5.07 6.99
C GLN A 102 -5.08 -4.07 8.16
N ASN A 103 -5.63 -4.46 9.32
CA ASN A 103 -5.84 -3.61 10.50
C ASN A 103 -6.81 -2.43 10.29
N ILE A 104 -7.72 -2.53 9.32
CA ILE A 104 -8.73 -1.51 9.04
C ILE A 104 -10.07 -1.98 9.63
N GLN A 105 -10.61 -1.23 10.57
CA GLN A 105 -11.83 -1.60 11.29
C GLN A 105 -13.10 -1.01 10.66
N HIS A 106 -13.00 0.17 10.05
CA HIS A 106 -14.15 0.89 9.54
C HIS A 106 -13.97 1.25 8.07
N PHE A 107 -15.03 1.06 7.28
CA PHE A 107 -15.06 1.54 5.91
C PHE A 107 -14.88 3.07 5.83
N ALA A 108 -15.37 3.80 6.84
CA ALA A 108 -15.29 5.25 6.89
C ALA A 108 -13.86 5.81 6.85
N ASP A 109 -12.86 5.02 7.25
CA ASP A 109 -11.45 5.41 7.24
C ASP A 109 -10.81 5.29 5.85
N LEU A 110 -11.49 4.65 4.89
CA LEU A 110 -10.98 4.41 3.54
C LEU A 110 -11.35 5.57 2.59
N GLN A 111 -10.36 6.03 1.84
CA GLN A 111 -10.56 6.85 0.66
C GLN A 111 -11.07 5.98 -0.50
N TRP A 112 -10.43 4.84 -0.72
CA TRP A 112 -10.90 3.82 -1.66
C TRP A 112 -10.38 2.43 -1.27
N ALA A 113 -11.07 1.40 -1.73
CA ALA A 113 -10.57 0.02 -1.73
C ALA A 113 -10.98 -0.69 -3.01
N THR A 114 -10.08 -1.51 -3.54
CA THR A 114 -10.23 -2.26 -4.77
C THR A 114 -9.98 -3.75 -4.53
N ILE A 115 -10.64 -4.59 -5.31
CA ILE A 115 -10.27 -6.00 -5.43
C ILE A 115 -9.57 -6.18 -6.77
N GLU A 116 -8.30 -6.54 -6.68
CA GLU A 116 -7.47 -6.91 -7.82
C GLU A 116 -7.92 -8.27 -8.37
N SER A 117 -7.49 -8.59 -9.58
CA SER A 117 -7.92 -9.80 -10.28
C SER A 117 -7.42 -11.11 -9.69
N ASN A 118 -6.30 -11.06 -8.98
CA ASN A 118 -5.82 -12.16 -8.15
C ASN A 118 -6.61 -12.30 -6.83
N GLY A 119 -7.64 -11.47 -6.62
CA GLY A 119 -8.50 -11.46 -5.43
C GLY A 119 -7.92 -10.69 -4.24
N GLN A 120 -6.76 -10.05 -4.39
CA GLN A 120 -6.14 -9.25 -3.34
C GLN A 120 -6.86 -7.91 -3.15
N LEU A 121 -6.79 -7.39 -1.93
CA LEU A 121 -7.37 -6.11 -1.55
C LEU A 121 -6.32 -5.01 -1.69
N GLY A 122 -6.55 -4.07 -2.62
CA GLY A 122 -5.87 -2.78 -2.65
C GLY A 122 -6.67 -1.76 -1.84
N TYR A 123 -6.00 -0.84 -1.15
CA TYR A 123 -6.69 0.19 -0.38
C TYR A 123 -5.86 1.46 -0.22
N MET A 124 -6.56 2.56 0.08
CA MET A 124 -5.98 3.81 0.53
C MET A 124 -6.81 4.38 1.66
N LEU A 125 -6.14 4.75 2.75
CA LEU A 125 -6.76 5.44 3.89
C LEU A 125 -7.00 6.92 3.54
N LYS A 126 -7.99 7.53 4.18
CA LYS A 126 -8.16 8.99 4.15
C LYS A 126 -6.94 9.68 4.74
N SER A 127 -6.66 10.90 4.27
CA SER A 127 -5.47 11.67 4.68
C SER A 127 -5.32 11.76 6.21
N GLU A 128 -6.42 11.96 6.94
CA GLU A 128 -6.44 12.05 8.41
C GLU A 128 -6.08 10.74 9.14
N LYS A 129 -6.18 9.61 8.45
CA LYS A 129 -5.95 8.26 8.98
C LYS A 129 -4.68 7.61 8.42
N GLN A 130 -3.97 8.30 7.53
CA GLN A 130 -2.72 7.81 6.97
C GLN A 130 -1.61 7.85 8.02
N TYR A 131 -0.72 6.85 7.95
CA TYR A 131 0.48 6.85 8.77
C TYR A 131 1.42 7.97 8.33
N ALA A 132 2.04 8.65 9.29
CA ALA A 132 3.06 9.66 8.99
C ALA A 132 4.27 9.00 8.30
N THR A 133 4.70 9.60 7.20
CA THR A 133 5.92 9.21 6.51
C THR A 133 7.15 9.84 7.17
N LYS A 134 8.34 9.38 6.79
CA LYS A 134 9.59 9.99 7.25
C LYS A 134 9.70 11.45 6.80
N GLU A 135 9.18 11.78 5.63
CA GLU A 135 9.17 13.14 5.09
C GLU A 135 8.28 14.05 5.95
N ASP A 136 7.09 13.59 6.34
CA ASP A 136 6.19 14.35 7.22
C ASP A 136 6.84 14.67 8.57
N ILE A 137 7.58 13.71 9.14
CA ILE A 137 8.29 13.89 10.41
C ILE A 137 9.46 14.89 10.25
N GLN A 138 10.19 14.84 9.13
CA GLN A 138 11.27 15.78 8.85
C GLN A 138 10.74 17.20 8.63
N MET A 139 9.61 17.34 7.93
CA MET A 139 8.90 18.60 7.79
C MET A 139 8.46 19.14 9.15
N LEU A 140 7.89 18.29 10.01
CA LEU A 140 7.53 18.69 11.37
C LEU A 140 8.76 19.14 12.19
N LYS A 141 9.88 18.41 12.08
CA LYS A 141 11.13 18.74 12.77
C LYS A 141 11.70 20.09 12.29
N SER A 142 11.73 20.34 10.99
CA SER A 142 12.23 21.60 10.44
C SER A 142 11.33 22.78 10.84
N LEU A 143 10.01 22.58 10.92
CA LEU A 143 9.07 23.56 11.44
C LEU A 143 9.35 23.86 12.93
N ILE A 144 9.57 22.84 13.76
CA ILE A 144 9.91 23.01 15.18
C ILE A 144 11.24 23.75 15.36
N GLU A 145 12.27 23.39 14.59
CA GLU A 145 13.59 24.03 14.64
C GLU A 145 13.54 25.49 14.17
N SER A 146 12.73 25.80 13.15
CA SER A 146 12.50 27.18 12.70
C SER A 146 11.78 28.03 13.75
N HIS A 147 10.88 27.42 14.54
CA HIS A 147 10.22 28.09 15.65
C HIS A 147 11.12 28.23 16.90
N HIS A 148 12.09 27.34 17.11
CA HIS A 148 13.08 27.44 18.19
C HIS A 148 14.26 28.36 17.87
N SER A 149 14.55 28.62 16.59
CA SER A 149 15.64 29.51 16.17
C SER A 149 15.26 31.00 16.14
N LYS A 150 14.07 31.36 16.65
CA LYS A 150 13.86 32.69 17.24
C LYS A 150 14.24 32.61 18.73
N PRO A 151 15.49 32.94 19.13
CA PRO A 151 15.63 33.51 20.45
C PRO A 151 14.72 34.75 20.43
N SER A 152 13.80 34.82 21.37
CA SER A 152 13.29 36.09 21.86
C SER A 152 14.50 36.88 22.37
N ASN A 153 15.31 37.44 21.47
CA ASN A 153 15.96 38.71 21.69
C ASN A 153 14.86 39.79 21.58
N GLU A 154 13.84 39.68 22.43
CA GLU A 154 13.40 40.88 23.10
C GLU A 154 14.57 41.23 24.01
N SER A 155 15.25 42.29 23.59
CA SER A 155 16.20 43.11 24.32
C SER A 155 16.33 42.74 25.79
N ALA A 156 17.58 42.54 26.21
CA ALA A 156 18.02 42.83 27.56
C ALA A 156 17.60 44.26 27.96
N THR A 157 16.34 44.39 28.33
CA THR A 157 15.83 45.42 29.22
C THR A 157 15.62 44.65 30.51
N PRO A 158 16.16 45.08 31.66
CA PRO A 158 15.89 44.46 32.95
C PRO A 158 14.45 44.78 33.36
N ALA A 159 13.49 44.26 32.60
CA ALA A 159 12.06 44.47 32.79
C ALA A 159 11.55 43.35 33.69
N ASN A 160 11.47 43.67 34.98
CA ASN A 160 10.53 43.17 35.98
C ASN A 160 9.77 41.89 35.58
N ASN A 161 10.33 40.72 35.92
CA ASN A 161 9.64 39.45 35.75
C ASN A 161 9.06 38.97 37.09
N ILE A 162 7.88 38.34 37.06
CA ILE A 162 7.21 37.76 38.26
C ILE A 162 8.15 36.81 39.02
N PHE A 163 9.00 36.07 38.30
CA PHE A 163 10.00 35.19 38.90
C PHE A 163 11.08 35.92 39.72
N THR A 164 11.44 37.15 39.33
CA THR A 164 12.36 37.99 40.12
C THR A 164 11.66 38.60 41.34
N GLU A 165 10.39 38.95 41.22
CA GLU A 165 9.58 39.51 42.32
C GLU A 165 9.32 38.51 43.45
N VAL A 166 9.06 37.25 43.12
CA VAL A 166 8.91 36.16 44.10
C VAL A 166 10.23 35.84 44.81
N LYS A 167 11.35 35.87 44.06
CA LYS A 167 12.68 35.62 44.61
C LYS A 167 13.11 36.71 45.59
N ASP A 168 12.86 37.97 45.24
CA ASP A 168 13.27 39.12 46.05
C ASP A 168 12.22 39.50 47.11
N ARG A 169 11.05 38.84 47.12
CA ARG A 169 9.90 39.06 48.04
C ARG A 169 9.55 40.54 48.23
N LYS A 170 9.74 41.34 47.18
CA LYS A 170 9.51 42.79 47.20
C LYS A 170 8.70 43.16 45.97
N HIS A 171 7.47 43.60 46.21
CA HIS A 171 6.66 44.26 45.19
C HIS A 171 7.30 45.61 44.87
N LYS A 172 7.69 45.83 43.60
CA LYS A 172 8.19 47.14 43.17
C LYS A 172 7.08 48.19 43.09
N GLU A 173 5.84 47.75 42.86
CA GLU A 173 4.68 48.64 42.75
C GLU A 173 3.60 48.19 43.75
N LYS A 174 3.00 49.15 44.47
CA LYS A 174 1.95 48.85 45.44
C LYS A 174 0.67 48.43 44.69
N PRO A 175 -0.04 47.39 45.13
CA PRO A 175 -1.34 47.06 44.58
C PRO A 175 -2.25 48.28 44.62
N LYS A 176 -2.97 48.56 43.53
CA LYS A 176 -3.95 49.65 43.52
C LYS A 176 -5.00 49.37 44.59
N ASP A 177 -5.29 50.39 45.40
CA ASP A 177 -6.07 50.29 46.63
C ASP A 177 -7.60 50.25 46.37
N HIS A 178 -8.00 50.07 45.11
CA HIS A 178 -9.39 50.07 44.68
C HIS A 178 -9.53 49.22 43.41
N LEU A 179 -10.54 48.35 43.45
CA LEU A 179 -11.07 47.61 42.30
C LEU A 179 -12.32 48.37 41.87
N ASP A 180 -12.23 49.15 40.80
CA ASP A 180 -13.41 49.64 40.08
C ASP A 180 -14.07 48.50 39.31
#